data_AF-A0A5C3QWC4-F1
#
_entry.id   AF-A0A5C3QWC4-F1
#
_cell.length_a   1.000
_cell.length_b   1.000
_cell.length_c   1.000
_cell.angle_alpha   90.00
_cell.angle_beta   90.00
_cell.angle_gamma   90.00
#
_symmetry.space_group_name_H-M   'P 1'
#
loop_
_entity.id
_entity.type
_entity.pdbx_description
1 polymer ?
#
loop_
_entity_poly.entity_id
_entity_poly.type
_entity_poly.pdbx_seq_one_letter_code
_entity_poly.pdbx_strand_id
1 'polypeptide(L)'
;MHSSDVSSSSSSRSTKRYTKEQLHKHLKILGDIPAPPPPDLPPSPPPSRSSSPAPGTKRRVGNSIHNSEPSKRPRLNSNSDRLTPSTSASSSSQYQHKHKSTLHSSHTSSSLSHPHNNEPSEDGELREESPVTHPPRATPGHPSASSCLGTTSLPVRRPKRGKPANEEWDEMYQRHYTQGRNFKYSGDARWHSTFNPGHKDHKPLPNPPPLNSSYHKHGATIARLEFLDGLLSFVYAMWTKDYSRSTCTIQSWETVNGVYYPSSRKDRPSNGYLDFCQVKWAPEQLTDEAERAFFSLICMIDGFIHQRKLAYTISRRLNPASRQATAACEAAVQRAITSTEHLSSTYNAQSATPVMLPSPASITTANSANSTPTGRSVDTPNAGSSSGNAPSVALDTLIPPRMVRQINVGKHISPEAAVAVSKITIPVEPTVVQDITDVSQQLMQAQNAFNAAQPLTLSTMARHFPKTFGRLVSSTLTAQEEHEPVFGDDESELFWPPQAPLGEGIGWLCLLGKAMTREFGEAYGYQGEKGLVQKPDQDQHSSRHASARPSALR
;
A
#
# COMPACT_ATOMS: atom_id res chain seq x y z
N MET A 1 40.61 -30.62 -3.01
CA MET A 1 39.29 -31.29 -3.08
C MET A 1 38.71 -31.39 -1.67
N HIS A 2 37.85 -30.46 -1.26
CA HIS A 2 37.07 -30.55 -0.01
C HIS A 2 35.64 -30.12 -0.35
N SER A 3 34.69 -31.06 -0.27
CA SER A 3 33.27 -30.77 -0.43
C SER A 3 32.74 -30.02 0.78
N SER A 4 31.83 -29.08 0.55
CA SER A 4 31.12 -28.35 1.61
C SER A 4 29.64 -28.71 1.55
N ASP A 5 29.16 -29.50 2.51
CA ASP A 5 27.77 -29.93 2.56
C ASP A 5 26.85 -28.78 3.00
N VAL A 6 25.91 -28.40 2.13
CA VAL A 6 24.94 -27.33 2.38
C VAL A 6 23.68 -27.91 3.03
N SER A 7 23.67 -27.96 4.37
CA SER A 7 22.51 -28.38 5.16
C SER A 7 21.33 -27.42 4.98
N SER A 8 20.32 -27.85 4.22
CA SER A 8 19.11 -27.07 3.93
C SER A 8 18.05 -27.26 5.03
N SER A 9 17.79 -26.23 5.83
CA SER A 9 16.78 -26.26 6.90
C SER A 9 15.36 -25.97 6.39
N SER A 10 14.59 -27.02 6.15
CA SER A 10 13.19 -26.94 5.74
C SER A 10 12.27 -26.57 6.91
N SER A 11 11.90 -25.28 6.99
CA SER A 11 10.92 -24.79 7.98
C SER A 11 9.49 -25.21 7.60
N SER A 12 9.00 -26.28 8.23
CA SER A 12 7.65 -26.80 8.02
C SER A 12 6.59 -25.84 8.59
N ARG A 13 5.84 -25.18 7.70
CA ARG A 13 4.71 -24.33 8.09
C ARG A 13 3.53 -25.20 8.52
N SER A 14 3.19 -25.16 9.80
CA SER A 14 1.98 -25.78 10.34
C SER A 14 0.73 -25.11 9.74
N THR A 15 0.03 -25.82 8.86
CA THR A 15 -1.25 -25.39 8.29
C THR A 15 -2.35 -25.54 9.34
N LYS A 16 -2.73 -24.41 9.97
CA LYS A 16 -3.89 -24.39 10.88
C LYS A 16 -5.16 -24.69 10.09
N ARG A 17 -5.85 -25.78 10.42
CA ARG A 17 -7.18 -26.09 9.88
C ARG A 17 -8.21 -25.16 10.54
N TYR A 18 -9.00 -24.46 9.73
CA TYR A 18 -10.15 -23.69 10.22
C TYR A 18 -11.25 -24.62 10.77
N THR A 19 -11.94 -24.19 11.82
CA THR A 19 -13.11 -24.91 12.32
C THR A 19 -14.35 -24.64 11.45
N LYS A 20 -15.38 -25.50 11.55
CA LYS A 20 -16.61 -25.38 10.76
C LYS A 20 -17.33 -24.05 11.03
N GLU A 21 -17.28 -23.55 12.28
CA GLU A 21 -17.89 -22.28 12.69
C GLU A 21 -17.09 -21.08 12.15
N GLN A 22 -15.75 -21.17 12.13
CA GLN A 22 -14.90 -20.14 11.52
C GLN A 22 -15.17 -20.04 10.01
N LEU A 23 -15.24 -21.17 9.31
CA LEU A 23 -15.59 -21.19 7.88
C LEU A 23 -16.97 -20.57 7.63
N HIS A 24 -17.99 -20.95 8.41
CA HIS A 24 -19.34 -20.35 8.30
C HIS A 24 -19.33 -18.85 8.57
N LYS A 25 -18.57 -18.38 9.56
CA LYS A 25 -18.46 -16.95 9.89
C LYS A 25 -17.78 -16.17 8.76
N HIS A 26 -16.74 -16.72 8.14
CA HIS A 26 -16.08 -16.11 6.98
C HIS A 26 -16.98 -16.10 5.74
N LEU A 27 -17.70 -17.20 5.46
CA LEU A 27 -18.68 -17.25 4.37
C LEU A 27 -19.81 -16.21 4.56
N LYS A 28 -20.28 -16.00 5.80
CA LYS A 28 -21.33 -15.01 6.10
C LYS A 28 -20.88 -13.55 5.88
N ILE A 29 -19.58 -13.27 5.81
CA ILE A 29 -19.05 -11.93 5.45
C ILE A 29 -19.26 -11.63 3.95
N LEU A 30 -19.36 -12.66 3.10
CA LEU A 30 -19.59 -12.50 1.67
C LEU A 30 -21.03 -12.10 1.31
N GLY A 31 -21.94 -12.06 2.31
CA GLY A 31 -23.36 -11.77 2.14
C GLY A 31 -24.15 -12.93 1.54
N ASP A 32 -25.48 -12.83 1.59
CA ASP A 32 -26.35 -13.69 0.81
C ASP A 32 -26.21 -13.28 -0.66
N ILE A 33 -25.55 -14.12 -1.47
CA ILE A 33 -25.43 -13.90 -2.91
C ILE A 33 -26.86 -13.87 -3.47
N PRO A 34 -27.33 -12.76 -4.07
CA PRO A 34 -28.69 -12.68 -4.55
C PRO A 34 -28.93 -13.76 -5.61
N ALA A 35 -30.11 -14.38 -5.54
CA ALA A 35 -30.51 -15.37 -6.54
C ALA A 35 -30.36 -14.76 -7.95
N PRO A 36 -29.89 -15.55 -8.94
CA PRO A 36 -29.69 -15.04 -10.29
C PRO A 36 -31.03 -14.47 -10.81
N PRO A 37 -31.00 -13.32 -11.51
CA PRO A 37 -32.22 -12.68 -11.99
C PRO A 37 -33.00 -13.64 -12.92
N PRO A 38 -34.34 -13.62 -12.89
CA PRO A 38 -35.14 -14.43 -13.78
C PRO A 38 -34.81 -14.12 -15.25
N PRO A 39 -34.85 -15.11 -16.16
CA PRO A 39 -34.38 -14.95 -17.53
C PRO A 39 -35.24 -14.00 -18.40
N ASP A 40 -36.44 -13.63 -17.94
CA ASP A 40 -37.33 -12.73 -18.65
C ASP A 40 -36.93 -11.26 -18.43
N LEU A 41 -35.97 -10.80 -19.24
CA LEU A 41 -35.69 -9.37 -19.39
C LEU A 41 -36.89 -8.67 -20.05
N PRO A 42 -37.37 -7.52 -19.53
CA PRO A 42 -38.40 -6.75 -20.21
C PRO A 42 -37.87 -6.23 -21.56
N PRO A 43 -38.74 -6.12 -22.59
CA PRO A 43 -38.30 -5.69 -23.92
C PRO A 43 -37.65 -4.31 -23.89
N SER A 44 -36.47 -4.21 -24.50
CA SER A 44 -35.67 -2.97 -24.52
C SER A 44 -36.46 -1.78 -25.09
N PRO A 45 -36.35 -0.58 -24.50
CA PRO A 45 -37.01 0.61 -25.02
C PRO A 45 -36.47 0.98 -26.42
N PRO A 46 -37.30 1.57 -27.29
CA PRO A 46 -36.88 1.94 -28.64
C PRO A 46 -35.76 3.00 -28.63
N PRO A 47 -34.89 3.00 -29.65
CA PRO A 47 -33.73 3.89 -29.70
C PRO A 47 -34.14 5.38 -29.73
N SER A 48 -33.75 6.12 -28.69
CA SER A 48 -33.99 7.55 -28.58
C SER A 48 -33.27 8.34 -29.67
N ARG A 49 -34.00 9.20 -30.37
CA ARG A 49 -33.47 10.05 -31.45
C ARG A 49 -32.49 11.10 -30.95
N SER A 50 -31.43 11.29 -31.72
CA SER A 50 -30.36 12.27 -31.49
C SER A 50 -30.75 13.69 -31.92
N SER A 51 -31.51 14.40 -31.09
CA SER A 51 -31.64 15.87 -31.18
C SER A 51 -32.30 16.51 -29.94
N SER A 52 -31.52 17.23 -29.12
CA SER A 52 -32.05 18.32 -28.29
C SER A 52 -30.95 19.32 -27.91
N PRO A 53 -31.17 20.65 -28.01
CA PRO A 53 -30.14 21.66 -27.79
C PRO A 53 -30.02 22.09 -26.32
N ALA A 54 -28.88 22.66 -25.96
CA ALA A 54 -28.63 23.22 -24.63
C ALA A 54 -29.28 24.61 -24.45
N PRO A 55 -29.95 24.87 -23.31
CA PRO A 55 -30.28 26.22 -22.86
C PRO A 55 -29.30 26.69 -21.78
N GLY A 56 -28.58 27.78 -22.05
CA GLY A 56 -27.82 28.49 -21.02
C GLY A 56 -28.66 29.60 -20.36
N THR A 57 -28.50 29.83 -19.06
CA THR A 57 -29.01 31.06 -18.42
C THR A 57 -28.10 31.56 -17.30
N LYS A 58 -28.10 32.90 -17.09
CA LYS A 58 -27.19 33.63 -16.20
C LYS A 58 -27.82 33.93 -14.83
N ARG A 59 -26.95 34.06 -13.81
CA ARG A 59 -27.05 34.92 -12.59
C ARG A 59 -28.38 34.94 -11.79
N ARG A 60 -28.26 34.69 -10.47
CA ARG A 60 -28.59 35.74 -9.46
C ARG A 60 -27.85 35.55 -8.11
N VAL A 61 -27.67 36.66 -7.42
CA VAL A 61 -27.08 36.85 -6.07
C VAL A 61 -28.20 36.81 -5.02
N GLY A 62 -27.93 36.40 -3.77
CA GLY A 62 -28.86 36.58 -2.64
C GLY A 62 -28.39 36.04 -1.28
N ASN A 63 -28.18 36.94 -0.32
CA ASN A 63 -27.78 36.69 1.08
C ASN A 63 -28.88 36.06 1.96
N SER A 64 -28.49 35.36 3.05
CA SER A 64 -28.86 35.59 4.47
C SER A 64 -28.33 34.41 5.31
N ILE A 65 -27.49 34.53 6.35
CA ILE A 65 -27.65 35.18 7.67
C ILE A 65 -28.86 34.66 8.48
N HIS A 66 -28.60 33.67 9.35
CA HIS A 66 -29.10 33.49 10.73
C HIS A 66 -28.32 32.28 11.32
N ASN A 67 -27.51 32.34 12.39
CA ASN A 67 -27.64 32.91 13.73
C ASN A 67 -28.54 32.09 14.69
N SER A 68 -27.93 31.12 15.39
CA SER A 68 -28.36 30.61 16.71
C SER A 68 -27.23 29.80 17.40
N GLU A 69 -27.15 29.89 18.72
CA GLU A 69 -25.95 29.65 19.55
C GLU A 69 -26.04 28.31 20.38
N PRO A 70 -25.36 28.06 21.53
CA PRO A 70 -24.63 26.80 21.72
C PRO A 70 -25.19 25.84 22.80
N SER A 71 -25.01 24.53 22.60
CA SER A 71 -25.44 23.50 23.56
C SER A 71 -24.29 22.77 24.27
N LYS A 72 -23.94 23.33 25.43
CA LYS A 72 -23.49 22.70 26.70
C LYS A 72 -22.87 21.28 26.67
N ARG A 73 -21.63 21.21 27.18
CA ARG A 73 -20.94 19.98 27.66
C ARG A 73 -21.75 19.23 28.74
N PRO A 74 -21.59 17.89 28.82
CA PRO A 74 -21.61 17.15 30.08
C PRO A 74 -20.18 16.74 30.50
N ARG A 75 -19.76 17.16 31.70
CA ARG A 75 -18.68 16.50 32.45
C ARG A 75 -19.29 15.33 33.22
N LEU A 76 -18.72 14.13 33.13
CA LEU A 76 -18.87 13.12 34.17
C LEU A 76 -17.52 12.48 34.49
N ASN A 77 -17.05 12.73 35.71
CA ASN A 77 -16.06 11.88 36.36
C ASN A 77 -16.77 10.64 36.89
N SER A 78 -16.14 9.47 36.80
CA SER A 78 -16.44 8.35 37.68
C SER A 78 -15.15 7.59 37.98
N ASN A 79 -14.61 7.83 39.18
CA ASN A 79 -13.61 6.95 39.76
C ASN A 79 -14.27 5.59 40.03
N SER A 80 -13.53 4.50 39.76
CA SER A 80 -13.59 3.32 40.62
C SER A 80 -12.25 2.62 40.59
N ASP A 81 -11.71 2.36 41.78
CA ASP A 81 -10.64 1.41 42.01
C ASP A 81 -10.97 0.03 41.42
N ARG A 82 -9.96 -0.82 41.22
CA ARG A 82 -9.74 -2.01 42.06
C ARG A 82 -8.66 -2.97 41.51
N LEU A 83 -7.67 -3.24 42.36
CA LEU A 83 -6.77 -4.42 42.42
C LEU A 83 -5.83 -4.74 41.23
N THR A 84 -4.54 -4.56 41.52
CA THR A 84 -3.42 -5.33 40.98
C THR A 84 -3.56 -6.84 41.20
N PRO A 85 -2.96 -7.65 40.31
CA PRO A 85 -2.06 -8.69 40.78
C PRO A 85 -0.64 -8.58 40.19
N SER A 86 0.31 -9.13 40.94
CA SER A 86 1.75 -9.01 40.73
C SER A 86 2.32 -10.03 39.73
N THR A 87 3.51 -9.71 39.22
CA THR A 87 4.60 -10.66 38.88
C THR A 87 4.31 -11.86 37.97
N SER A 88 4.90 -11.83 36.77
CA SER A 88 5.79 -12.92 36.32
C SER A 88 6.73 -12.43 35.22
N ALA A 89 8.03 -12.56 35.45
CA ALA A 89 9.06 -12.24 34.47
C ALA A 89 9.45 -13.49 33.68
N SER A 90 9.56 -13.38 32.37
CA SER A 90 10.16 -14.34 31.42
C SER A 90 10.19 -13.68 30.03
N SER A 91 11.19 -13.85 29.17
CA SER A 91 12.55 -14.38 29.33
C SER A 91 13.33 -13.94 28.08
N SER A 92 14.49 -13.28 28.25
CA SER A 92 15.25 -12.74 27.11
C SER A 92 16.15 -13.80 26.49
N SER A 93 15.96 -14.12 25.21
CA SER A 93 16.92 -14.91 24.44
C SER A 93 18.18 -14.08 24.14
N GLN A 94 19.31 -14.48 24.73
CA GLN A 94 20.62 -13.94 24.37
C GLN A 94 21.05 -14.47 23.00
N TYR A 95 21.37 -13.57 22.07
CA TYR A 95 22.23 -13.87 20.93
C TYR A 95 23.60 -13.23 21.17
N GLN A 96 24.61 -14.06 21.41
CA GLN A 96 25.99 -13.61 21.55
C GLN A 96 26.59 -13.32 20.17
N HIS A 97 26.84 -12.05 19.85
CA HIS A 97 27.71 -11.70 18.72
C HIS A 97 29.17 -11.61 19.19
N LYS A 98 30.02 -12.48 18.66
CA LYS A 98 31.48 -12.40 18.80
C LYS A 98 31.99 -11.20 18.00
N HIS A 99 32.44 -10.16 18.68
CA HIS A 99 33.30 -9.15 18.04
C HIS A 99 34.74 -9.67 17.99
N LYS A 100 35.31 -9.73 16.77
CA LYS A 100 36.77 -9.73 16.59
C LYS A 100 37.21 -8.27 16.60
N SER A 101 38.08 -7.92 17.53
CA SER A 101 38.83 -6.67 17.48
C SER A 101 39.94 -6.77 16.43
N THR A 102 40.14 -5.68 15.69
CA THR A 102 41.36 -5.49 14.88
C THR A 102 41.87 -4.09 15.17
N LEU A 103 43.01 -4.02 15.88
CA LEU A 103 43.73 -2.80 16.19
C LEU A 103 44.63 -2.42 15.01
N HIS A 104 44.51 -1.21 14.48
CA HIS A 104 45.50 -0.42 13.70
C HIS A 104 44.83 0.93 13.37
N SER A 105 45.50 2.07 13.19
CA SER A 105 46.81 2.56 13.67
C SER A 105 46.76 4.09 13.61
N SER A 106 47.46 4.80 14.50
CA SER A 106 47.38 6.26 14.62
C SER A 106 48.53 6.99 13.92
N HIS A 107 48.20 7.88 12.96
CA HIS A 107 49.03 9.00 12.49
C HIS A 107 48.07 10.18 12.21
N THR A 108 48.08 11.34 12.88
CA THR A 108 49.08 12.42 13.03
C THR A 108 49.43 13.19 11.75
N SER A 109 49.16 14.51 11.77
CA SER A 109 49.66 15.58 10.86
C SER A 109 49.19 15.51 9.38
N SER A 110 49.07 16.60 8.62
CA SER A 110 49.21 18.06 8.92
C SER A 110 48.59 18.93 7.82
N SER A 111 48.35 20.19 8.18
CA SER A 111 48.07 21.39 7.37
C SER A 111 48.64 21.51 5.94
N LEU A 112 47.89 22.24 5.07
CA LEU A 112 48.28 23.40 4.22
C LEU A 112 47.73 23.41 2.78
N SER A 113 47.29 24.61 2.38
CA SER A 113 47.22 25.18 1.02
C SER A 113 46.44 24.46 -0.09
N HIS A 114 45.36 25.11 -0.54
CA HIS A 114 44.97 25.15 -1.95
C HIS A 114 45.17 26.58 -2.47
N PRO A 115 45.67 26.75 -3.71
CA PRO A 115 46.01 28.07 -4.24
C PRO A 115 44.79 28.84 -4.75
N HIS A 116 44.90 30.17 -4.71
CA HIS A 116 44.11 31.06 -5.56
C HIS A 116 44.25 30.66 -7.03
N ASN A 117 43.13 30.61 -7.75
CA ASN A 117 43.12 30.86 -9.19
C ASN A 117 42.30 32.13 -9.44
N ASN A 118 42.92 33.10 -10.08
CA ASN A 118 42.27 34.33 -10.51
C ASN A 118 41.47 34.07 -11.78
N GLU A 119 40.25 34.57 -11.84
CA GLU A 119 39.53 34.79 -13.10
C GLU A 119 39.43 36.31 -13.31
N PRO A 120 39.87 36.86 -14.46
CA PRO A 120 39.89 38.30 -14.68
C PRO A 120 38.50 38.83 -15.04
N SER A 121 38.23 40.08 -14.67
CA SER A 121 37.03 40.82 -15.07
C SER A 121 36.87 40.89 -16.59
N GLU A 122 35.64 40.74 -17.06
CA GLU A 122 35.17 41.44 -18.25
C GLU A 122 33.98 42.34 -17.87
N ASP A 123 33.94 43.50 -18.50
CA ASP A 123 33.19 44.70 -18.10
C ASP A 123 31.83 44.78 -18.83
N GLY A 124 30.85 45.51 -18.31
CA GLY A 124 29.53 45.57 -18.95
C GLY A 124 28.35 46.07 -18.12
N GLU A 125 28.35 47.38 -17.88
CA GLU A 125 27.22 48.22 -17.43
C GLU A 125 25.83 47.78 -17.97
N LEU A 126 24.72 47.89 -17.23
CA LEU A 126 24.11 49.18 -16.86
C LEU A 126 23.33 49.13 -15.53
N ARG A 127 23.45 50.23 -14.78
CA ARG A 127 22.79 50.52 -13.51
C ARG A 127 21.54 51.39 -13.76
N GLU A 128 20.35 50.80 -13.75
CA GLU A 128 19.11 51.58 -13.71
C GLU A 128 18.77 51.98 -12.27
N GLU A 129 18.95 53.27 -11.95
CA GLU A 129 18.63 53.82 -10.64
C GLU A 129 17.11 53.99 -10.47
N SER A 130 16.50 53.09 -9.67
CA SER A 130 15.11 53.28 -9.22
C SER A 130 15.01 54.35 -8.12
N PRO A 131 14.02 55.24 -8.17
CA PRO A 131 13.97 56.41 -7.29
C PRO A 131 13.71 56.04 -5.83
N VAL A 132 14.55 56.59 -4.94
CA VAL A 132 14.40 56.54 -3.48
C VAL A 132 13.06 57.17 -3.09
N THR A 133 12.07 56.34 -2.79
CA THR A 133 10.76 56.75 -2.28
C THR A 133 10.68 56.41 -0.80
N HIS A 134 10.41 57.42 0.03
CA HIS A 134 10.44 57.29 1.50
C HIS A 134 9.48 56.21 2.03
N PRO A 135 9.85 55.43 3.06
CA PRO A 135 8.94 54.49 3.69
C PRO A 135 7.83 55.23 4.45
N PRO A 136 6.55 54.98 4.16
CA PRO A 136 5.45 55.57 4.92
C PRO A 136 5.39 54.98 6.34
N ARG A 137 5.17 55.88 7.29
CA ARG A 137 5.02 55.64 8.73
C ARG A 137 3.96 54.57 9.02
N ALA A 138 4.33 53.54 9.78
CA ALA A 138 3.45 52.41 10.09
C ALA A 138 2.17 52.83 10.86
N THR A 139 1.01 52.53 10.29
CA THR A 139 -0.28 52.51 10.98
C THR A 139 -0.59 51.08 11.45
N PRO A 140 -0.85 50.84 12.74
CA PRO A 140 -1.19 49.52 13.24
C PRO A 140 -2.67 49.20 12.96
N GLY A 141 -2.93 48.23 12.07
CA GLY A 141 -4.28 47.67 11.89
C GLY A 141 -4.65 47.34 10.45
N HIS A 142 -4.10 46.25 9.90
CA HIS A 142 -4.79 45.25 9.07
C HIS A 142 -3.74 44.29 8.46
N PRO A 143 -3.85 42.95 8.66
CA PRO A 143 -2.95 41.99 8.02
C PRO A 143 -3.33 41.82 6.54
N SER A 144 -2.68 42.58 5.64
CA SER A 144 -2.84 42.43 4.19
C SER A 144 -2.07 41.20 3.69
N ALA A 145 -2.80 40.13 3.39
CA ALA A 145 -2.27 38.80 3.07
C ALA A 145 -1.76 38.64 1.61
N SER A 146 -1.08 39.65 1.04
CA SER A 146 -0.80 39.70 -0.42
C SER A 146 0.62 40.15 -0.82
N SER A 147 1.64 39.96 0.02
CA SER A 147 3.04 40.29 -0.36
C SER A 147 4.08 39.28 0.14
N CYS A 148 3.73 37.99 0.14
CA CYS A 148 4.58 36.88 0.58
C CYS A 148 5.11 35.99 -0.57
N LEU A 149 5.18 36.51 -1.80
CA LEU A 149 6.04 35.94 -2.86
C LEU A 149 7.51 36.36 -2.63
N GLY A 150 7.99 36.18 -1.40
CA GLY A 150 9.40 36.39 -1.07
C GLY A 150 10.22 35.27 -1.68
N THR A 151 11.14 35.63 -2.60
CA THR A 151 12.24 34.81 -3.13
C THR A 151 12.04 33.31 -2.97
N THR A 152 11.23 32.70 -3.85
CA THR A 152 11.04 31.25 -3.86
C THR A 152 12.40 30.57 -4.06
N SER A 153 12.95 30.01 -2.98
CA SER A 153 14.18 29.24 -3.02
C SER A 153 13.98 28.04 -3.92
N LEU A 154 14.49 28.12 -5.15
CA LEU A 154 14.48 26.99 -6.07
C LEU A 154 15.26 25.84 -5.41
N PRO A 155 14.72 24.60 -5.39
CA PRO A 155 15.42 23.48 -4.78
C PRO A 155 16.77 23.28 -5.45
N VAL A 156 17.77 22.91 -4.66
CA VAL A 156 19.13 22.69 -5.14
C VAL A 156 19.14 21.42 -5.99
N ARG A 157 19.13 21.60 -7.31
CA ARG A 157 19.23 20.50 -8.27
C ARG A 157 20.59 19.84 -8.15
N ARG A 158 20.62 18.61 -7.65
CA ARG A 158 21.85 17.82 -7.51
C ARG A 158 22.03 16.89 -8.71
N PRO A 159 23.27 16.62 -9.15
CA PRO A 159 23.52 15.56 -10.12
C PRO A 159 22.91 14.24 -9.64
N LYS A 160 22.23 13.53 -10.54
CA LYS A 160 21.63 12.23 -10.25
C LYS A 160 22.73 11.26 -9.82
N ARG A 161 22.58 10.66 -8.64
CA ARG A 161 23.50 9.69 -8.04
C ARG A 161 23.38 8.32 -8.72
N GLY A 162 22.24 8.03 -9.32
CA GLY A 162 21.90 6.69 -9.80
C GLY A 162 21.61 5.73 -8.64
N LYS A 163 21.45 4.45 -8.97
CA LYS A 163 21.08 3.42 -8.00
C LYS A 163 22.22 3.11 -7.02
N PRO A 164 22.03 3.27 -5.70
CA PRO A 164 22.99 2.87 -4.67
C PRO A 164 23.37 1.39 -4.76
N ALA A 165 24.58 1.06 -4.30
CA ALA A 165 25.03 -0.31 -4.13
C ALA A 165 24.23 -1.03 -3.02
N ASN A 166 24.15 -2.37 -3.08
CA ASN A 166 23.43 -3.17 -2.07
C ASN A 166 23.95 -2.96 -0.64
N GLU A 167 25.26 -2.72 -0.48
CA GLU A 167 25.87 -2.42 0.81
C GLU A 167 25.40 -1.05 1.35
N GLU A 168 25.31 -0.03 0.50
CA GLU A 168 24.76 1.28 0.87
C GLU A 168 23.27 1.19 1.27
N TRP A 169 22.49 0.31 0.63
CA TRP A 169 21.11 0.04 1.01
C TRP A 169 20.98 -0.61 2.39
N ASP A 170 21.82 -1.60 2.71
CA ASP A 170 21.84 -2.23 4.03
C ASP A 170 22.36 -1.26 5.11
N GLU A 171 23.33 -0.38 4.79
CA GLU A 171 23.72 0.73 5.68
C GLU A 171 22.58 1.73 5.93
N MET A 172 21.88 2.18 4.88
CA MET A 172 20.74 3.08 5.01
C MET A 172 19.64 2.44 5.86
N TYR A 173 19.35 1.15 5.67
CA TYR A 173 18.44 0.40 6.54
C TYR A 173 18.86 0.49 8.02
N GLN A 174 20.11 0.15 8.36
CA GLN A 174 20.56 0.16 9.75
C GLN A 174 20.57 1.56 10.37
N ARG A 175 20.99 2.57 9.58
CA ARG A 175 21.02 3.99 9.98
C ARG A 175 19.62 4.48 10.36
N HIS A 176 18.65 4.37 9.45
CA HIS A 176 17.30 4.88 9.67
C HIS A 176 16.49 4.01 10.65
N TYR A 177 16.74 2.70 10.71
CA TYR A 177 16.14 1.85 11.75
C TYR A 177 16.63 2.24 13.16
N THR A 178 17.93 2.53 13.32
CA THR A 178 18.50 3.01 14.58
C THR A 178 17.98 4.41 14.94
N GLN A 179 17.94 5.32 13.97
CA GLN A 179 17.37 6.67 14.09
C GLN A 179 15.90 6.60 14.56
N GLY A 180 15.09 5.72 13.98
CA GLY A 180 13.70 5.50 14.38
C GLY A 180 13.54 5.05 15.83
N ARG A 181 14.44 4.19 16.32
CA ARG A 181 14.46 3.78 17.74
C ARG A 181 14.83 4.93 18.68
N ASN A 182 15.78 5.76 18.28
CA ASN A 182 16.22 6.91 19.07
C ASN A 182 15.12 7.99 19.15
N PHE A 183 14.48 8.32 18.02
CA PHE A 183 13.33 9.20 17.98
C PHE A 183 12.16 8.68 18.80
N LYS A 184 11.79 7.40 18.68
CA LYS A 184 10.73 6.78 19.49
C LYS A 184 11.01 6.92 20.98
N TYR A 185 12.23 6.61 21.42
CA TYR A 185 12.62 6.75 22.82
C TYR A 185 12.57 8.21 23.30
N SER A 186 13.09 9.14 22.49
CA SER A 186 13.11 10.58 22.82
C SER A 186 11.69 11.14 22.94
N GLY A 187 10.83 10.84 21.96
CA GLY A 187 9.43 11.25 21.97
C GLY A 187 8.69 10.70 23.19
N ASP A 188 8.91 9.44 23.56
CA ASP A 188 8.32 8.84 24.76
C ASP A 188 8.82 9.54 26.03
N ALA A 189 10.14 9.70 26.20
CA ALA A 189 10.73 10.35 27.35
C ALA A 189 10.24 11.80 27.50
N ARG A 190 10.25 12.56 26.40
CA ARG A 190 9.80 13.95 26.38
C ARG A 190 8.31 14.06 26.64
N TRP A 191 7.46 13.23 26.02
CA TRP A 191 6.02 13.22 26.27
C TRP A 191 5.71 13.02 27.76
N HIS A 192 6.33 12.03 28.41
CA HIS A 192 6.09 11.77 29.83
C HIS A 192 6.63 12.89 30.74
N SER A 193 7.65 13.64 30.30
CA SER A 193 8.14 14.81 31.04
C SER A 193 7.23 16.05 30.98
N THR A 194 6.22 16.06 30.09
CA THR A 194 5.28 17.18 29.96
C THR A 194 4.07 17.09 30.90
N PHE A 195 3.88 15.95 31.57
CA PHE A 195 2.83 15.81 32.57
C PHE A 195 3.18 16.60 33.85
N ASN A 196 2.16 17.05 34.58
CA ASN A 196 2.36 17.66 35.90
C ASN A 196 3.11 16.70 36.85
N PRO A 197 4.03 17.17 37.72
CA PRO A 197 4.83 16.29 38.57
C PRO A 197 4.07 15.30 39.48
N GLY A 198 2.83 15.62 39.85
CA GLY A 198 1.95 14.72 40.62
C GLY A 198 1.16 13.70 39.77
N HIS A 199 1.32 13.69 38.45
CA HIS A 199 0.68 12.73 37.55
C HIS A 199 1.43 11.39 37.58
N LYS A 200 0.71 10.26 37.66
CA LYS A 200 1.30 8.91 37.73
C LYS A 200 2.27 8.57 36.58
N ASP A 201 2.03 9.16 35.40
CA ASP A 201 2.84 8.93 34.20
C ASP A 201 3.94 9.99 34.01
N HIS A 202 4.08 10.96 34.93
CA HIS A 202 5.18 11.93 34.87
C HIS A 202 6.53 11.25 35.07
N LYS A 203 7.45 11.47 34.12
CA LYS A 203 8.83 10.98 34.18
C LYS A 203 9.75 12.15 33.83
N PRO A 204 10.50 12.72 34.78
CA PRO A 204 11.39 13.84 34.49
C PRO A 204 12.52 13.38 33.56
N LEU A 205 12.96 14.28 32.68
CA LEU A 205 14.15 14.02 31.85
C LEU A 205 15.41 14.02 32.73
N PRO A 206 16.41 13.15 32.47
CA PRO A 206 17.68 13.16 33.20
C PRO A 206 18.39 14.52 33.13
N ASN A 207 18.35 15.15 31.96
CA ASN A 207 18.86 16.50 31.70
C ASN A 207 17.70 17.32 31.09
N PRO A 208 16.88 18.02 31.89
CA PRO A 208 15.76 18.78 31.38
C PRO A 208 16.23 20.01 30.59
N PRO A 209 15.55 20.40 29.50
CA PRO A 209 15.89 21.60 28.75
C PRO A 209 15.64 22.87 29.60
N PRO A 210 16.41 23.96 29.40
CA PRO A 210 16.24 25.20 30.15
C PRO A 210 14.81 25.75 30.06
N LEU A 211 14.27 26.29 31.16
CA LEU A 211 12.86 26.73 31.27
C LEU A 211 12.45 27.77 30.20
N ASN A 212 13.39 28.60 29.76
CA ASN A 212 13.16 29.62 28.73
C ASN A 212 13.26 29.09 27.28
N SER A 213 13.78 27.88 27.07
CA SER A 213 13.98 27.28 25.75
C SER A 213 12.66 26.82 25.11
N SER A 214 12.63 26.79 23.78
CA SER A 214 11.49 26.27 23.01
C SER A 214 11.22 24.79 23.32
N TYR A 215 12.27 24.01 23.59
CA TYR A 215 12.18 22.60 24.01
C TYR A 215 11.46 22.38 25.34
N HIS A 216 11.52 23.34 26.27
CA HIS A 216 10.71 23.30 27.48
C HIS A 216 9.26 23.75 27.20
N LYS A 217 9.10 24.91 26.56
CA LYS A 217 7.79 25.54 26.29
C LYS A 217 6.86 24.71 25.39
N HIS A 218 7.43 23.99 24.42
CA HIS A 218 6.68 23.24 23.40
C HIS A 218 6.93 21.73 23.47
N GLY A 219 7.32 21.21 24.64
CA GLY A 219 7.75 19.82 24.81
C GLY A 219 6.79 18.76 24.27
N ALA A 220 5.46 18.99 24.38
CA ALA A 220 4.45 18.05 23.89
C ALA A 220 4.31 18.05 22.35
N THR A 221 4.43 19.21 21.70
CA THR A 221 4.46 19.30 20.23
C THR A 221 5.75 18.71 19.68
N ILE A 222 6.88 19.03 20.30
CA ILE A 222 8.18 18.45 19.93
C ILE A 222 8.19 16.92 20.11
N ALA A 223 7.59 16.39 21.17
CA ALA A 223 7.44 14.95 21.35
C ALA A 223 6.59 14.30 20.23
N ARG A 224 5.52 14.96 19.76
CA ARG A 224 4.72 14.51 18.61
C ARG A 224 5.52 14.53 17.30
N LEU A 225 6.35 15.55 17.08
CA LEU A 225 7.28 15.62 15.95
C LEU A 225 8.34 14.51 16.03
N GLU A 226 8.94 14.26 17.21
CA GLU A 226 9.87 13.15 17.42
C GLU A 226 9.22 11.78 17.16
N PHE A 227 7.94 11.58 17.55
CA PHE A 227 7.23 10.34 17.21
C PHE A 227 7.06 10.17 15.70
N LEU A 228 6.65 11.23 14.99
CA LEU A 228 6.49 11.22 13.54
C LEU A 228 7.83 10.98 12.82
N ASP A 229 8.89 11.68 13.23
CA ASP A 229 10.23 11.52 12.66
C ASP A 229 10.77 10.09 12.89
N GLY A 230 10.41 9.49 14.03
CA GLY A 230 10.63 8.08 14.30
C GLY A 230 9.85 7.15 13.36
N LEU A 231 8.58 7.44 13.08
CA LEU A 231 7.74 6.64 12.17
C LEU A 231 8.29 6.71 10.74
N LEU A 232 8.59 7.92 10.27
CA LEU A 232 9.19 8.16 8.95
C LEU A 232 10.51 7.38 8.81
N SER A 233 11.36 7.40 9.84
CA SER A 233 12.64 6.66 9.84
C SER A 233 12.44 5.13 9.81
N PHE A 234 11.47 4.58 10.54
CA PHE A 234 11.15 3.14 10.48
C PHE A 234 10.56 2.72 9.13
N VAL A 235 9.62 3.50 8.59
CA VAL A 235 8.99 3.24 7.29
C VAL A 235 10.02 3.36 6.16
N TYR A 236 10.90 4.36 6.22
CA TYR A 236 11.97 4.54 5.24
C TYR A 236 12.98 3.38 5.30
N ALA A 237 13.42 2.95 6.48
CA ALA A 237 14.25 1.76 6.62
C ALA A 237 13.54 0.51 6.04
N MET A 238 12.27 0.28 6.38
CA MET A 238 11.52 -0.83 5.81
C MET A 238 11.44 -0.76 4.28
N TRP A 239 11.29 0.44 3.71
CA TRP A 239 11.34 0.68 2.27
C TRP A 239 12.74 0.42 1.68
N THR A 240 13.84 0.92 2.24
CA THR A 240 15.19 0.71 1.66
C THR A 240 15.53 -0.77 1.50
N LYS A 241 15.19 -1.58 2.51
CA LYS A 241 15.41 -3.03 2.52
C LYS A 241 14.59 -3.78 1.48
N ASP A 242 13.33 -3.39 1.27
CA ASP A 242 12.43 -4.05 0.33
C ASP A 242 12.57 -3.51 -1.11
N TYR A 243 12.93 -2.23 -1.29
CA TYR A 243 13.17 -1.58 -2.58
C TYR A 243 14.44 -2.13 -3.24
N SER A 244 15.57 -2.12 -2.52
CA SER A 244 16.86 -2.67 -3.00
C SER A 244 16.77 -4.11 -3.50
N ARG A 245 15.97 -4.94 -2.83
CA ARG A 245 15.79 -6.37 -3.14
C ARG A 245 14.63 -6.66 -4.09
N SER A 246 13.83 -5.65 -4.45
CA SER A 246 12.56 -5.80 -5.21
C SER A 246 11.63 -6.84 -4.57
N THR A 247 11.50 -6.78 -3.23
CA THR A 247 10.68 -7.65 -2.39
C THR A 247 9.62 -6.86 -1.60
N CYS A 248 8.67 -7.59 -1.02
CA CYS A 248 7.82 -7.08 0.06
C CYS A 248 7.75 -8.12 1.17
N THR A 249 8.38 -7.82 2.31
CA THR A 249 8.36 -8.71 3.47
C THR A 249 7.15 -8.40 4.36
N ILE A 250 5.97 -8.92 4.00
CA ILE A 250 4.68 -8.58 4.64
C ILE A 250 4.75 -8.59 6.18
N GLN A 251 5.33 -9.64 6.77
CA GLN A 251 5.51 -9.78 8.22
C GLN A 251 6.38 -8.70 8.88
N SER A 252 7.31 -8.09 8.14
CA SER A 252 8.11 -6.98 8.66
C SER A 252 7.29 -5.68 8.65
N TRP A 253 6.46 -5.44 7.64
CA TRP A 253 5.51 -4.31 7.62
C TRP A 253 4.42 -4.43 8.70
N GLU A 254 4.03 -5.64 9.09
CA GLU A 254 3.14 -5.90 10.23
C GLU A 254 3.71 -5.40 11.57
N THR A 255 5.03 -5.29 11.71
CA THR A 255 5.65 -4.71 12.92
C THR A 255 5.50 -3.19 13.03
N VAL A 256 5.35 -2.51 11.89
CA VAL A 256 5.17 -1.05 11.83
C VAL A 256 3.69 -0.70 11.97
N ASN A 257 2.82 -1.27 11.11
CA ASN A 257 1.38 -1.04 11.18
C ASN A 257 0.79 -1.57 12.50
N GLY A 258 1.35 -2.67 13.03
CA GLY A 258 0.64 -3.51 13.98
C GLY A 258 -0.41 -4.34 13.26
N VAL A 259 -0.61 -5.58 13.69
CA VAL A 259 -1.72 -6.36 13.14
C VAL A 259 -2.98 -6.00 13.90
N TYR A 260 -3.84 -5.20 13.27
CA TYR A 260 -5.25 -5.11 13.63
C TYR A 260 -5.93 -6.45 13.33
N TYR A 261 -5.66 -7.45 14.16
CA TYR A 261 -6.57 -8.57 14.28
C TYR A 261 -7.85 -8.03 14.94
N PRO A 262 -9.04 -8.25 14.36
CA PRO A 262 -10.31 -8.13 15.07
C PRO A 262 -10.45 -9.29 16.07
N SER A 263 -9.48 -9.36 17.00
CA SER A 263 -9.54 -10.18 18.18
C SER A 263 -10.67 -9.64 19.06
N SER A 264 -11.60 -10.51 19.45
CA SER A 264 -12.80 -10.12 20.20
C SER A 264 -12.53 -9.58 21.62
N ARG A 265 -11.27 -9.34 21.99
CA ARG A 265 -10.86 -8.67 23.23
C ARG A 265 -10.55 -7.20 22.93
N LYS A 266 -11.49 -6.32 23.28
CA LYS A 266 -11.34 -4.85 23.19
C LYS A 266 -10.14 -4.31 23.97
N ASP A 267 -9.59 -5.09 24.89
CA ASP A 267 -8.65 -4.63 25.92
C ASP A 267 -7.16 -4.80 25.54
N ARG A 268 -6.86 -5.32 24.33
CA ARG A 268 -5.47 -5.37 23.85
C ARG A 268 -5.22 -4.24 22.86
N PRO A 269 -4.46 -3.19 23.22
CA PRO A 269 -4.09 -2.16 22.26
C PRO A 269 -3.34 -2.79 21.08
N SER A 270 -3.59 -2.29 19.87
CA SER A 270 -2.79 -2.67 18.72
C SER A 270 -1.37 -2.12 18.93
N ASN A 271 -0.39 -3.02 18.98
CA ASN A 271 0.99 -2.69 19.34
C ASN A 271 1.78 -2.08 18.16
N GLY A 272 1.10 -1.61 17.12
CA GLY A 272 1.69 -0.96 15.97
C GLY A 272 2.26 0.40 16.33
N TYR A 273 3.44 0.73 15.80
CA TYR A 273 3.98 2.07 16.01
C TYR A 273 3.29 3.12 15.13
N LEU A 274 2.75 2.70 13.98
CA LEU A 274 1.88 3.53 13.14
C LEU A 274 0.57 3.86 13.85
N ASP A 275 -0.15 2.86 14.36
CA ASP A 275 -1.38 3.05 15.17
C ASP A 275 -1.14 3.97 16.37
N PHE A 276 -0.03 3.78 17.09
CA PHE A 276 0.38 4.67 18.17
C PHE A 276 0.54 6.12 17.69
N CYS A 277 1.16 6.34 16.53
CA CYS A 277 1.30 7.68 15.94
C CYS A 277 -0.06 8.24 15.50
N GLN A 278 -0.95 7.45 14.91
CA GLN A 278 -2.33 7.87 14.59
C GLN A 278 -3.06 8.35 15.85
N VAL A 279 -2.97 7.63 16.98
CA VAL A 279 -3.59 8.03 18.25
C VAL A 279 -2.96 9.30 18.84
N LYS A 280 -1.64 9.50 18.68
CA LYS A 280 -0.92 10.72 19.12
C LYS A 280 -1.17 11.94 18.25
N TRP A 281 -1.65 11.73 17.02
CA TRP A 281 -2.03 12.76 16.05
C TRP A 281 -3.54 12.76 15.78
N ALA A 282 -4.36 12.16 16.65
CA ALA A 282 -5.80 12.05 16.44
C ALA A 282 -6.47 13.44 16.36
N PRO A 283 -7.37 13.69 15.39
CA PRO A 283 -7.83 15.03 15.04
C PRO A 283 -8.55 15.77 16.17
N GLU A 284 -9.11 15.07 17.16
CA GLU A 284 -9.73 15.65 18.36
C GLU A 284 -8.73 16.43 19.23
N GLN A 285 -7.43 16.18 19.07
CA GLN A 285 -6.33 16.84 19.78
C GLN A 285 -5.68 17.96 18.94
N LEU A 286 -6.05 18.12 17.67
CA LEU A 286 -5.36 19.01 16.72
C LEU A 286 -6.20 20.25 16.41
N THR A 287 -5.67 21.43 16.72
CA THR A 287 -6.37 22.70 16.44
C THR A 287 -6.02 23.25 15.07
N ASP A 288 -4.76 23.09 14.65
CA ASP A 288 -4.23 23.66 13.42
C ASP A 288 -4.51 22.77 12.18
N GLU A 289 -4.66 23.38 11.01
CA GLU A 289 -4.73 22.70 9.73
C GLU A 289 -3.37 22.11 9.33
N ALA A 290 -2.25 22.75 9.70
CA ALA A 290 -0.92 22.18 9.54
C ALA A 290 -0.72 20.91 10.38
N GLU A 291 -1.22 20.88 11.62
CA GLU A 291 -1.23 19.66 12.44
C GLU A 291 -2.07 18.55 11.80
N ARG A 292 -3.28 18.88 11.31
CA ARG A 292 -4.15 17.90 10.64
C ARG A 292 -3.50 17.31 9.38
N ALA A 293 -2.67 18.07 8.68
CA ALA A 293 -1.90 17.58 7.54
C ALA A 293 -0.94 16.44 7.91
N PHE A 294 -0.36 16.44 9.13
CA PHE A 294 0.45 15.32 9.62
C PHE A 294 -0.36 14.07 9.94
N PHE A 295 -1.57 14.20 10.50
CA PHE A 295 -2.46 13.05 10.66
C PHE A 295 -2.78 12.41 9.30
N SER A 296 -3.14 13.23 8.32
CA SER A 296 -3.39 12.78 6.95
C SER A 296 -2.16 12.17 6.27
N LEU A 297 -0.95 12.66 6.54
CA LEU A 297 0.30 12.03 6.13
C LEU A 297 0.47 10.62 6.73
N ILE A 298 0.19 10.44 8.03
CA ILE A 298 0.27 9.13 8.69
C ILE A 298 -0.74 8.15 8.09
N CYS A 299 -1.97 8.60 7.79
CA CYS A 299 -2.95 7.81 7.06
C CYS A 299 -2.50 7.50 5.61
N MET A 300 -1.83 8.43 4.94
CA MET A 300 -1.29 8.20 3.60
C MET A 300 -0.19 7.14 3.59
N ILE A 301 0.72 7.19 4.58
CA ILE A 301 1.74 6.16 4.81
C ILE A 301 1.10 4.77 5.00
N ASP A 302 0.07 4.67 5.82
CA ASP A 302 -0.65 3.41 6.03
C ASP A 302 -1.26 2.88 4.72
N GLY A 303 -1.94 3.76 3.97
CA GLY A 303 -2.52 3.44 2.66
C GLY A 303 -1.50 2.89 1.66
N PHE A 304 -0.32 3.51 1.57
CA PHE A 304 0.76 3.04 0.70
C PHE A 304 1.37 1.72 1.18
N ILE A 305 1.50 1.48 2.50
CA ILE A 305 1.96 0.18 3.02
C ILE A 305 0.97 -0.93 2.66
N HIS A 306 -0.34 -0.67 2.75
CA HIS A 306 -1.36 -1.62 2.31
C HIS A 306 -1.34 -1.84 0.79
N GLN A 307 -1.19 -0.80 -0.02
CA GLN A 307 -1.00 -0.93 -1.48
C GLN A 307 0.28 -1.70 -1.85
N ARG A 308 1.38 -1.56 -1.10
CA ARG A 308 2.61 -2.34 -1.32
C ARG A 308 2.40 -3.83 -1.05
N LYS A 309 1.75 -4.18 0.07
CA LYS A 309 1.37 -5.57 0.37
C LYS A 309 0.47 -6.14 -0.75
N LEU A 310 -0.48 -5.35 -1.23
CA LEU A 310 -1.45 -5.70 -2.27
C LEU A 310 -0.75 -5.99 -3.60
N ALA A 311 0.03 -5.04 -4.12
CA ALA A 311 0.72 -5.14 -5.41
C ALA A 311 1.67 -6.34 -5.45
N TYR A 312 2.39 -6.62 -4.35
CA TYR A 312 3.29 -7.78 -4.26
C TYR A 312 2.55 -9.10 -4.12
N THR A 313 1.44 -9.16 -3.36
CA THR A 313 0.62 -10.38 -3.24
C THR A 313 0.01 -10.76 -4.59
N ILE A 314 -0.54 -9.77 -5.31
CA ILE A 314 -1.03 -9.96 -6.69
C ILE A 314 0.11 -10.42 -7.61
N SER A 315 1.23 -9.69 -7.64
CA SER A 315 2.29 -9.94 -8.61
C SER A 315 3.07 -11.24 -8.38
N ARG A 316 3.30 -11.64 -7.12
CA ARG A 316 4.14 -12.78 -6.75
C ARG A 316 3.36 -14.06 -6.44
N ARG A 317 2.06 -14.00 -6.10
CA ARG A 317 1.25 -15.18 -5.76
C ARG A 317 0.05 -15.36 -6.69
N LEU A 318 -0.86 -14.38 -6.75
CA LEU A 318 -2.10 -14.53 -7.51
C LEU A 318 -1.87 -14.59 -9.03
N ASN A 319 -0.97 -13.77 -9.57
CA ASN A 319 -0.67 -13.77 -11.01
C ASN A 319 -0.08 -15.12 -11.48
N PRO A 320 0.94 -15.71 -10.82
CA PRO A 320 1.38 -17.08 -11.12
C PRO A 320 0.28 -18.13 -10.97
N ALA A 321 -0.46 -18.12 -9.85
CA ALA A 321 -1.52 -19.10 -9.60
C ALA A 321 -2.67 -19.01 -10.62
N SER A 322 -3.07 -17.78 -11.00
CA SER A 322 -4.06 -17.53 -12.04
C SER A 322 -3.60 -18.05 -13.39
N ARG A 323 -2.34 -17.81 -13.79
CA ARG A 323 -1.76 -18.37 -15.03
C ARG A 323 -1.72 -19.89 -15.00
N GLN A 324 -1.36 -20.50 -13.88
CA GLN A 324 -1.34 -21.95 -13.71
C GLN A 324 -2.75 -22.55 -13.82
N ALA A 325 -3.76 -21.92 -13.18
CA ALA A 325 -5.15 -22.32 -13.29
C ALA A 325 -5.69 -22.16 -14.73
N THR A 326 -5.33 -21.08 -15.42
CA THR A 326 -5.66 -20.86 -16.84
C THR A 326 -5.05 -21.94 -17.74
N ALA A 327 -3.76 -22.22 -17.61
CA ALA A 327 -3.10 -23.28 -18.39
C ALA A 327 -3.66 -24.68 -18.07
N ALA A 328 -4.02 -24.95 -16.81
CA ALA A 328 -4.70 -26.18 -16.42
C ALA A 328 -6.13 -26.28 -17.01
N CYS A 329 -6.84 -25.14 -17.14
CA CYS A 329 -8.12 -25.04 -17.84
C CYS A 329 -7.96 -25.43 -19.31
N GLU A 330 -7.06 -24.75 -20.01
CA GLU A 330 -6.79 -24.97 -21.43
C GLU A 330 -6.37 -26.42 -21.72
N ALA A 331 -5.51 -27.00 -20.88
CA ALA A 331 -5.12 -28.41 -20.98
C ALA A 331 -6.25 -29.40 -20.64
N ALA A 332 -7.22 -29.03 -19.80
CA ALA A 332 -8.41 -29.85 -19.54
C ALA A 332 -9.42 -29.74 -20.70
N VAL A 333 -9.64 -28.53 -21.23
CA VAL A 333 -10.51 -28.25 -22.39
C VAL A 333 -10.00 -29.00 -23.62
N GLN A 334 -8.71 -28.90 -23.93
CA GLN A 334 -8.11 -29.58 -25.07
C GLN A 334 -8.25 -31.10 -24.95
N ARG A 335 -8.03 -31.67 -23.75
CA ARG A 335 -8.26 -33.11 -23.51
C ARG A 335 -9.72 -33.49 -23.74
N ALA A 336 -10.67 -32.77 -23.16
CA ALA A 336 -12.10 -33.04 -23.32
C ALA A 336 -12.56 -33.02 -24.80
N ILE A 337 -12.06 -32.06 -25.59
CA ILE A 337 -12.29 -32.00 -27.04
C ILE A 337 -11.70 -33.24 -27.74
N THR A 338 -10.42 -33.54 -27.53
CA THR A 338 -9.78 -34.70 -28.19
C THR A 338 -10.40 -36.05 -27.80
N SER A 339 -10.86 -36.21 -26.56
CA SER A 339 -11.54 -37.43 -26.09
C SER A 339 -12.93 -37.59 -26.70
N THR A 340 -13.67 -36.50 -26.94
CA THR A 340 -14.99 -36.57 -27.60
C THR A 340 -14.84 -36.82 -29.10
N GLU A 341 -13.91 -36.15 -29.79
CA GLU A 341 -13.59 -36.42 -31.20
C GLU A 341 -13.22 -37.90 -31.44
N HIS A 342 -12.42 -38.51 -30.55
CA HIS A 342 -12.03 -39.93 -30.65
C HIS A 342 -13.24 -40.87 -30.51
N LEU A 343 -14.20 -40.57 -29.63
CA LEU A 343 -15.42 -41.36 -29.49
C LEU A 343 -16.30 -41.26 -30.75
N SER A 344 -16.52 -40.06 -31.29
CA SER A 344 -17.29 -39.86 -32.52
C SER A 344 -16.66 -40.59 -33.72
N SER A 345 -15.32 -40.63 -33.81
CA SER A 345 -14.62 -41.36 -34.88
C SER A 345 -14.80 -42.89 -34.79
N THR A 346 -14.92 -43.44 -33.58
CA THR A 346 -15.05 -44.89 -33.36
C THR A 346 -16.44 -45.39 -33.76
N TYR A 347 -17.50 -44.62 -33.50
CA TYR A 347 -18.87 -44.98 -33.92
C TYR A 347 -19.03 -45.03 -35.45
N ASN A 348 -18.43 -44.08 -36.18
CA ASN A 348 -18.49 -44.08 -37.65
C ASN A 348 -17.67 -45.21 -38.31
N ALA A 349 -16.72 -45.82 -37.59
CA ALA A 349 -15.97 -46.97 -38.11
C ALA A 349 -16.78 -48.29 -38.07
N GLN A 350 -17.82 -48.39 -37.23
CA GLN A 350 -18.63 -49.61 -37.08
C GLN A 350 -19.85 -49.66 -38.02
N SER A 351 -20.18 -48.58 -38.73
CA SER A 351 -21.19 -48.59 -39.79
C SER A 351 -20.66 -49.00 -41.18
N ALA A 352 -19.38 -49.40 -41.26
CA ALA A 352 -18.85 -50.08 -42.45
C ALA A 352 -19.52 -51.46 -42.55
N THR A 353 -20.54 -51.54 -43.41
CA THR A 353 -21.28 -52.78 -43.72
C THR A 353 -20.32 -53.95 -43.94
N PRO A 354 -20.54 -55.13 -43.34
CA PRO A 354 -19.64 -56.26 -43.48
C PRO A 354 -19.46 -56.64 -44.95
N VAL A 355 -18.20 -56.72 -45.38
CA VAL A 355 -17.82 -57.18 -46.71
C VAL A 355 -18.36 -58.60 -46.93
N MET A 356 -18.85 -58.84 -48.14
CA MET A 356 -19.76 -59.93 -48.49
C MET A 356 -19.26 -61.33 -48.12
N LEU A 357 -20.18 -62.16 -47.60
CA LEU A 357 -20.04 -63.62 -47.62
C LEU A 357 -20.21 -64.16 -49.05
N PRO A 358 -19.44 -65.18 -49.47
CA PRO A 358 -19.73 -65.95 -50.68
C PRO A 358 -20.93 -66.88 -50.45
N SER A 359 -21.74 -67.07 -51.49
CA SER A 359 -22.99 -67.84 -51.44
C SER A 359 -22.80 -69.35 -51.35
N PRO A 360 -23.73 -70.07 -50.73
CA PRO A 360 -24.19 -71.39 -51.18
C PRO A 360 -25.57 -71.29 -51.86
N ALA A 361 -25.85 -72.22 -52.77
CA ALA A 361 -27.02 -72.16 -53.65
C ALA A 361 -28.25 -72.92 -53.11
N SER A 362 -29.43 -72.46 -53.57
CA SER A 362 -30.69 -73.23 -53.78
C SER A 362 -31.42 -73.85 -52.58
N ILE A 363 -32.72 -73.52 -52.42
CA ILE A 363 -33.88 -74.44 -52.65
C ILE A 363 -35.24 -73.79 -52.21
N THR A 364 -36.13 -73.63 -53.21
CA THR A 364 -37.63 -73.63 -53.23
C THR A 364 -38.55 -72.85 -52.26
N THR A 365 -39.46 -72.09 -52.89
CA THR A 365 -40.94 -71.97 -52.68
C THR A 365 -41.55 -71.40 -51.38
N ALA A 366 -42.26 -70.26 -51.49
CA ALA A 366 -43.74 -70.18 -51.64
C ALA A 366 -44.37 -68.92 -50.98
N ASN A 367 -45.20 -68.16 -51.74
CA ASN A 367 -46.29 -67.26 -51.26
C ASN A 367 -45.87 -66.10 -50.30
N SER A 368 -46.66 -65.08 -49.90
CA SER A 368 -47.81 -64.29 -50.44
C SER A 368 -48.10 -63.17 -49.41
N ALA A 369 -48.61 -61.97 -49.69
CA ALA A 369 -48.85 -61.14 -50.88
C ALA A 369 -49.30 -59.72 -50.39
N ASN A 370 -49.55 -58.74 -51.28
CA ASN A 370 -50.17 -57.41 -50.99
C ASN A 370 -49.33 -56.44 -50.10
N SER A 371 -49.38 -55.10 -50.20
CA SER A 371 -50.15 -54.16 -51.04
C SER A 371 -49.34 -52.90 -51.38
N THR A 372 -49.54 -52.35 -52.58
CA THR A 372 -49.51 -50.89 -52.87
C THR A 372 -50.95 -50.33 -52.70
N PRO A 373 -51.21 -49.01 -52.52
CA PRO A 373 -50.99 -48.04 -53.62
C PRO A 373 -50.76 -46.54 -53.28
N THR A 374 -50.15 -45.85 -54.26
CA THR A 374 -50.41 -44.46 -54.73
C THR A 374 -50.37 -43.23 -53.81
N GLY A 375 -49.58 -42.24 -54.26
CA GLY A 375 -49.75 -40.81 -53.95
C GLY A 375 -48.82 -39.93 -54.80
N ARG A 376 -49.26 -39.46 -55.97
CA ARG A 376 -48.52 -38.53 -56.85
C ARG A 376 -49.27 -37.21 -57.02
N SER A 377 -48.55 -36.10 -56.84
CA SER A 377 -48.71 -34.79 -57.48
C SER A 377 -47.39 -34.04 -57.19
N VAL A 378 -46.62 -33.48 -58.12
CA VAL A 378 -46.91 -32.68 -59.33
C VAL A 378 -47.62 -31.38 -58.98
N ASP A 379 -46.84 -30.37 -58.59
CA ASP A 379 -46.73 -29.10 -59.30
C ASP A 379 -45.54 -28.25 -58.80
N THR A 380 -44.98 -27.44 -59.68
CA THR A 380 -43.91 -26.44 -59.47
C THR A 380 -44.36 -25.10 -60.07
N PRO A 381 -43.63 -23.98 -59.86
CA PRO A 381 -42.91 -23.51 -58.68
C PRO A 381 -43.42 -22.11 -58.26
N ASN A 382 -42.93 -21.52 -57.16
CA ASN A 382 -42.86 -20.05 -57.13
C ASN A 382 -41.72 -19.50 -56.26
N ALA A 383 -41.14 -18.39 -56.70
CA ALA A 383 -40.05 -17.71 -56.00
C ALA A 383 -40.61 -16.82 -54.88
N GLY A 384 -40.00 -16.90 -53.70
CA GLY A 384 -40.41 -16.12 -52.52
C GLY A 384 -39.22 -15.88 -51.59
N SER A 385 -38.52 -14.77 -51.81
CA SER A 385 -37.39 -14.35 -50.99
C SER A 385 -37.81 -13.88 -49.61
N SER A 386 -37.40 -14.58 -48.55
CA SER A 386 -37.33 -13.99 -47.20
C SER A 386 -36.31 -14.74 -46.33
N SER A 387 -35.26 -14.02 -45.92
CA SER A 387 -34.23 -14.48 -44.99
C SER A 387 -34.80 -14.69 -43.57
N GLY A 388 -35.14 -15.93 -43.23
CA GLY A 388 -35.49 -16.33 -41.86
C GLY A 388 -34.29 -16.87 -41.11
N ASN A 389 -33.60 -16.03 -40.35
CA ASN A 389 -32.58 -16.50 -39.41
C ASN A 389 -33.25 -17.36 -38.33
N ALA A 390 -32.88 -18.64 -38.24
CA ALA A 390 -33.19 -19.45 -37.07
C ALA A 390 -32.51 -18.83 -35.82
N PRO A 391 -33.17 -18.80 -34.66
CA PRO A 391 -32.58 -18.24 -33.45
C PRO A 391 -31.46 -19.15 -32.95
N SER A 392 -30.21 -18.77 -33.23
CA SER A 392 -29.06 -19.32 -32.53
C SER A 392 -29.18 -18.97 -31.05
N VAL A 393 -29.28 -19.99 -30.19
CA VAL A 393 -29.26 -19.81 -28.73
C VAL A 393 -27.82 -19.46 -28.35
N ALA A 394 -27.53 -18.17 -28.33
CA ALA A 394 -26.22 -17.63 -27.95
C ALA A 394 -25.97 -17.88 -26.46
N LEU A 395 -25.25 -18.97 -26.16
CA LEU A 395 -24.77 -19.31 -24.82
C LEU A 395 -23.52 -18.46 -24.49
N ASP A 396 -23.69 -17.14 -24.60
CA ASP A 396 -22.60 -16.16 -24.66
C ASP A 396 -22.66 -15.20 -23.46
N THR A 397 -22.69 -15.76 -22.25
CA THR A 397 -22.53 -15.00 -21.00
C THR A 397 -22.09 -15.92 -19.87
N LEU A 398 -20.77 -15.91 -19.57
CA LEU A 398 -20.14 -16.26 -18.28
C LEU A 398 -18.61 -16.43 -18.41
N ILE A 399 -18.07 -16.60 -19.61
CA ILE A 399 -16.62 -16.71 -19.85
C ILE A 399 -16.01 -15.30 -19.92
N PRO A 400 -14.97 -14.96 -19.12
CA PRO A 400 -14.30 -13.68 -19.22
C PRO A 400 -13.74 -13.43 -20.65
N PRO A 401 -14.03 -12.29 -21.32
CA PRO A 401 -13.68 -12.05 -22.73
C PRO A 401 -12.19 -12.14 -23.09
N ARG A 402 -11.31 -12.22 -22.09
CA ARG A 402 -9.86 -12.32 -22.26
C ARG A 402 -9.36 -13.74 -22.51
N MET A 403 -10.09 -14.79 -22.13
CA MET A 403 -9.68 -16.19 -22.36
C MET A 403 -10.11 -16.75 -23.73
N VAL A 404 -11.13 -16.16 -24.37
CA VAL A 404 -11.68 -16.68 -25.64
C VAL A 404 -10.78 -16.34 -26.86
N ARG A 405 -9.86 -15.38 -26.74
CA ARG A 405 -9.09 -14.81 -27.88
C ARG A 405 -8.00 -15.69 -28.50
N GLN A 406 -7.73 -16.91 -28.00
CA GLN A 406 -6.73 -17.82 -28.58
C GLN A 406 -7.24 -19.23 -28.91
N ILE A 407 -8.49 -19.56 -28.58
CA ILE A 407 -9.10 -20.79 -29.10
C ILE A 407 -9.47 -20.50 -30.56
N ASN A 408 -8.90 -21.26 -31.50
CA ASN A 408 -9.08 -21.09 -32.95
C ASN A 408 -10.58 -21.04 -33.33
N VAL A 409 -11.11 -19.83 -33.52
CA VAL A 409 -12.54 -19.52 -33.73
C VAL A 409 -13.10 -20.12 -35.04
N GLY A 410 -12.24 -20.69 -35.89
CA GLY A 410 -12.64 -21.37 -37.14
C GLY A 410 -13.03 -22.85 -37.00
N LYS A 411 -12.85 -23.50 -35.84
CA LYS A 411 -13.26 -24.91 -35.66
C LYS A 411 -14.58 -25.01 -34.92
N HIS A 412 -15.60 -25.57 -35.58
CA HIS A 412 -16.91 -25.82 -35.00
C HIS A 412 -16.79 -26.88 -33.89
N ILE A 413 -16.93 -26.46 -32.63
CA ILE A 413 -16.95 -27.37 -31.48
C ILE A 413 -18.21 -28.26 -31.59
N SER A 414 -18.08 -29.57 -31.37
CA SER A 414 -19.25 -30.46 -31.40
C SER A 414 -20.14 -30.21 -30.16
N PRO A 415 -21.46 -30.42 -30.25
CA PRO A 415 -22.35 -30.26 -29.09
C PRO A 415 -21.93 -31.13 -27.88
N GLU A 416 -21.41 -32.32 -28.14
CA GLU A 416 -20.89 -33.23 -27.12
C GLU A 416 -19.61 -32.68 -26.46
N ALA A 417 -18.69 -32.13 -27.24
CA ALA A 417 -17.49 -31.46 -26.73
C ALA A 417 -17.85 -30.24 -25.86
N ALA A 418 -18.86 -29.46 -26.25
CA ALA A 418 -19.34 -28.33 -25.45
C ALA A 418 -19.91 -28.78 -24.08
N VAL A 419 -20.65 -29.89 -24.05
CA VAL A 419 -21.16 -30.50 -22.80
C VAL A 419 -20.05 -31.14 -21.95
N ALA A 420 -18.98 -31.65 -22.56
CA ALA A 420 -17.80 -32.12 -21.84
C ALA A 420 -16.99 -30.95 -21.26
N VAL A 421 -16.83 -29.86 -22.01
CA VAL A 421 -16.12 -28.65 -21.57
C VAL A 421 -16.83 -27.94 -20.42
N SER A 422 -18.16 -27.84 -20.43
CA SER A 422 -18.92 -27.21 -19.34
C SER A 422 -18.88 -27.96 -18.01
N LYS A 423 -18.42 -29.23 -18.01
CA LYS A 423 -18.22 -30.06 -16.81
C LYS A 423 -16.80 -29.97 -16.23
N ILE A 424 -15.90 -29.22 -16.86
CA ILE A 424 -14.52 -29.09 -16.39
C ILE A 424 -14.48 -28.26 -15.10
N THR A 425 -14.06 -28.89 -14.02
CA THR A 425 -13.78 -28.23 -12.74
C THR A 425 -12.27 -28.23 -12.48
N ILE A 426 -11.75 -27.11 -12.00
CA ILE A 426 -10.33 -26.94 -11.67
C ILE A 426 -10.23 -26.73 -10.16
N PRO A 427 -9.46 -27.54 -9.44
CA PRO A 427 -9.26 -27.33 -8.01
C PRO A 427 -8.46 -26.04 -7.79
N VAL A 428 -9.05 -25.09 -7.06
CA VAL A 428 -8.35 -23.90 -6.57
C VAL A 428 -7.66 -24.24 -5.25
N GLU A 429 -6.37 -23.95 -5.13
CA GLU A 429 -5.62 -24.21 -3.90
C GLU A 429 -6.14 -23.32 -2.75
N PRO A 430 -6.30 -23.84 -1.51
CA PRO A 430 -6.74 -23.03 -0.36
C PRO A 430 -5.88 -21.79 -0.08
N THR A 431 -4.60 -21.81 -0.46
CA THR A 431 -3.69 -20.65 -0.36
C THR A 431 -4.10 -19.52 -1.27
N VAL A 432 -4.59 -19.80 -2.48
CA VAL A 432 -5.10 -18.79 -3.43
C VAL A 432 -6.36 -18.13 -2.89
N VAL A 433 -7.25 -18.90 -2.26
CA VAL A 433 -8.46 -18.36 -1.60
C VAL A 433 -8.08 -17.44 -0.42
N GLN A 434 -7.06 -17.82 0.35
CA GLN A 434 -6.50 -16.96 1.40
C GLN A 434 -5.86 -15.68 0.82
N ASP A 435 -5.02 -15.80 -0.21
CA ASP A 435 -4.37 -14.65 -0.85
C ASP A 435 -5.41 -13.68 -1.46
N ILE A 436 -6.51 -14.17 -2.03
CA ILE A 436 -7.64 -13.33 -2.50
C ILE A 436 -8.32 -12.61 -1.31
N THR A 437 -8.51 -13.30 -0.19
CA THR A 437 -9.08 -12.72 1.04
C THR A 437 -8.18 -11.62 1.60
N ASP A 438 -6.87 -11.89 1.69
CA ASP A 438 -5.85 -10.95 2.14
C ASP A 438 -5.78 -9.72 1.22
N VAL A 439 -5.87 -9.91 -0.10
CA VAL A 439 -5.94 -8.85 -1.11
C VAL A 439 -7.18 -7.97 -0.95
N SER A 440 -8.35 -8.56 -0.74
CA SER A 440 -9.59 -7.82 -0.49
C SER A 440 -9.51 -6.99 0.79
N GLN A 441 -8.98 -7.57 1.88
CA GLN A 441 -8.77 -6.86 3.14
C GLN A 441 -7.77 -5.70 2.99
N GLN A 442 -6.64 -5.93 2.31
CA GLN A 442 -5.62 -4.90 2.09
C GLN A 442 -6.15 -3.75 1.22
N LEU A 443 -6.99 -4.03 0.22
CA LEU A 443 -7.63 -3.01 -0.60
C LEU A 443 -8.59 -2.15 0.22
N MET A 444 -9.45 -2.76 1.06
CA MET A 444 -10.35 -2.01 1.95
C MET A 444 -9.58 -1.15 2.96
N GLN A 445 -8.49 -1.69 3.54
CA GLN A 445 -7.64 -0.96 4.48
C GLN A 445 -6.97 0.24 3.78
N ALA A 446 -6.40 0.04 2.59
CA ALA A 446 -5.82 1.12 1.79
C ALA A 446 -6.85 2.21 1.45
N GLN A 447 -8.06 1.83 1.02
CA GLN A 447 -9.13 2.78 0.69
C GLN A 447 -9.54 3.61 1.90
N ASN A 448 -9.72 2.98 3.07
CA ASN A 448 -10.06 3.70 4.32
C ASN A 448 -8.95 4.67 4.72
N ALA A 449 -7.69 4.26 4.62
CA ALA A 449 -6.54 5.09 4.92
C ALA A 449 -6.43 6.29 3.94
N PHE A 450 -6.66 6.09 2.64
CA PHE A 450 -6.69 7.17 1.66
C PHE A 450 -7.88 8.14 1.82
N ASN A 451 -9.02 7.66 2.32
CA ASN A 451 -10.16 8.52 2.68
C ASN A 451 -9.82 9.40 3.90
N ALA A 452 -9.10 8.88 4.90
CA ALA A 452 -8.60 9.66 6.03
C ALA A 452 -7.45 10.63 5.65
N ALA A 453 -6.71 10.32 4.59
CA ALA A 453 -5.61 11.15 4.09
C ALA A 453 -6.04 12.38 3.26
N GLN A 454 -7.33 12.51 2.89
CA GLN A 454 -7.83 13.56 2.00
C GLN A 454 -7.45 15.02 2.38
N PRO A 455 -7.36 15.42 3.67
CA PRO A 455 -6.92 16.77 4.04
C PRO A 455 -5.49 17.14 3.60
N LEU A 456 -4.61 16.18 3.31
CA LEU A 456 -3.26 16.48 2.79
C LEU A 456 -3.31 16.67 1.27
N THR A 457 -3.51 17.91 0.84
CA THR A 457 -3.55 18.32 -0.58
C THR A 457 -2.40 19.25 -0.93
N LEU A 458 -2.13 19.45 -2.23
CA LEU A 458 -1.20 20.48 -2.70
C LEU A 458 -1.58 21.90 -2.22
N SER A 459 -2.87 22.20 -2.03
CA SER A 459 -3.29 23.48 -1.45
C SER A 459 -2.98 23.58 0.04
N THR A 460 -3.05 22.47 0.77
CA THR A 460 -2.66 22.39 2.19
C THR A 460 -1.15 22.60 2.31
N MET A 461 -0.37 21.95 1.43
CA MET A 461 1.08 22.14 1.32
C MET A 461 1.45 23.59 1.01
N ALA A 462 0.85 24.20 0.00
CA ALA A 462 1.15 25.60 -0.39
C ALA A 462 0.85 26.61 0.73
N ARG A 463 -0.16 26.35 1.57
CA ARG A 463 -0.56 27.24 2.67
C ARG A 463 0.31 27.09 3.92
N HIS A 464 0.63 25.85 4.31
CA HIS A 464 1.21 25.52 5.62
C HIS A 464 2.66 25.05 5.58
N PHE A 465 3.12 24.62 4.41
CA PHE A 465 4.47 24.10 4.18
C PHE A 465 5.05 24.70 2.89
N PRO A 466 5.08 26.04 2.72
CA PRO A 466 5.47 26.70 1.48
C PRO A 466 6.89 26.36 0.99
N LYS A 467 7.87 26.14 1.87
CA LYS A 467 9.22 25.70 1.49
C LYS A 467 9.17 24.28 0.90
N THR A 468 8.49 23.36 1.57
CA THR A 468 8.28 21.98 1.11
C THR A 468 7.49 21.94 -0.20
N PHE A 469 6.47 22.78 -0.33
CA PHE A 469 5.68 22.94 -1.56
C PHE A 469 6.54 23.45 -2.72
N GLY A 470 7.40 24.45 -2.50
CA GLY A 470 8.35 24.95 -3.50
C GLY A 470 9.29 23.85 -4.04
N ARG A 471 9.80 22.99 -3.14
CA ARG A 471 10.59 21.79 -3.49
C ARG A 471 9.81 20.76 -4.30
N LEU A 472 8.51 20.60 -4.04
CA LEU A 472 7.62 19.69 -4.78
C LEU A 472 7.33 20.18 -6.21
N VAL A 473 6.91 21.44 -6.38
CA VAL A 473 6.48 21.96 -7.69
C VAL A 473 7.63 22.27 -8.65
N SER A 474 8.84 22.47 -8.12
CA SER A 474 10.04 22.80 -8.92
C SER A 474 10.90 21.57 -9.25
N SER A 475 10.43 20.39 -8.86
CA SER A 475 11.11 19.11 -9.01
C SER A 475 11.17 18.64 -10.47
N THR A 476 12.30 18.04 -10.82
CA THR A 476 12.61 17.41 -12.10
C THR A 476 12.68 15.88 -12.00
N LEU A 477 12.57 15.35 -10.78
CA LEU A 477 12.56 13.92 -10.50
C LEU A 477 11.22 13.29 -10.91
N THR A 478 11.28 12.04 -11.30
CA THR A 478 10.11 11.24 -11.69
C THR A 478 9.66 10.32 -10.55
N ALA A 479 8.44 9.78 -10.65
CA ALA A 479 7.91 8.82 -9.68
C ALA A 479 8.85 7.63 -9.39
N GLN A 480 9.65 7.20 -10.37
CA GLN A 480 10.56 6.05 -10.29
C GLN A 480 11.91 6.36 -9.60
N GLU A 481 12.20 7.64 -9.35
CA GLU A 481 13.48 8.12 -8.83
C GLU A 481 13.46 8.32 -7.30
N GLU A 482 12.65 7.53 -6.57
CA GLU A 482 12.55 7.52 -5.09
C GLU A 482 13.91 7.37 -4.37
N HIS A 483 14.94 6.88 -5.06
CA HIS A 483 16.27 6.61 -4.54
C HIS A 483 17.28 7.76 -4.73
N GLU A 484 16.94 8.78 -5.52
CA GLU A 484 17.84 9.91 -5.81
C GLU A 484 18.00 10.88 -4.60
N PRO A 485 16.92 11.31 -3.90
CA PRO A 485 17.05 12.24 -2.79
C PRO A 485 17.64 11.57 -1.54
N VAL A 486 18.57 12.27 -0.89
CA VAL A 486 19.15 11.80 0.38
C VAL A 486 18.17 12.08 1.53
N PHE A 487 17.81 11.04 2.29
CA PHE A 487 16.96 11.20 3.48
C PHE A 487 17.65 12.06 4.53
N GLY A 488 17.03 13.19 4.88
CA GLY A 488 17.62 14.18 5.78
C GLY A 488 18.34 15.34 5.07
N ASP A 489 18.30 15.41 3.73
CA ASP A 489 18.71 16.59 2.98
C ASP A 489 17.59 17.65 2.89
N ASP A 490 17.89 18.87 3.34
CA ASP A 490 16.92 19.96 3.41
C ASP A 490 16.72 20.69 2.09
N GLU A 491 17.69 20.58 1.17
CA GLU A 491 17.70 21.34 -0.09
C GLU A 491 17.35 20.49 -1.31
N SER A 492 17.19 19.18 -1.17
CA SER A 492 16.90 18.25 -2.27
C SER A 492 15.52 18.47 -2.90
N GLU A 493 15.42 18.18 -4.18
CA GLU A 493 14.14 18.06 -4.89
C GLU A 493 13.23 17.02 -4.21
N LEU A 494 11.93 17.29 -4.17
CA LEU A 494 10.90 16.38 -3.64
C LEU A 494 9.90 16.08 -4.76
N PHE A 495 9.39 14.86 -4.84
CA PHE A 495 8.31 14.52 -5.75
C PHE A 495 7.01 14.29 -4.97
N TRP A 496 5.88 14.77 -5.49
CA TRP A 496 4.58 14.49 -4.87
C TRP A 496 4.26 13.00 -5.03
N PRO A 497 4.00 12.25 -3.95
CA PRO A 497 3.74 10.81 -4.03
C PRO A 497 2.70 10.49 -5.12
N PRO A 498 3.02 9.63 -6.09
CA PRO A 498 2.08 9.26 -7.13
C PRO A 498 0.89 8.52 -6.54
N GLN A 499 -0.17 8.28 -7.32
CA GLN A 499 -1.09 7.21 -6.95
C GLN A 499 -0.29 5.90 -6.80
N ALA A 500 -0.70 5.04 -5.86
CA ALA A 500 0.11 3.89 -5.43
C ALA A 500 -0.30 2.51 -6.01
N PRO A 501 -0.87 2.34 -7.23
CA PRO A 501 -1.40 1.04 -7.67
C PRO A 501 -0.30 -0.02 -7.89
N LEU A 502 0.97 0.40 -7.95
CA LEU A 502 2.15 -0.48 -8.04
C LEU A 502 2.81 -0.77 -6.68
N GLY A 503 2.35 -0.16 -5.58
CA GLY A 503 3.00 -0.29 -4.27
C GLY A 503 4.31 0.52 -4.12
N GLU A 504 4.47 1.55 -4.95
CA GLU A 504 5.58 2.50 -5.02
C GLU A 504 5.21 3.84 -4.39
N GLY A 505 6.20 4.71 -4.15
CA GLY A 505 6.03 6.06 -3.59
C GLY A 505 6.15 6.19 -2.07
N ILE A 506 6.50 5.11 -1.35
CA ILE A 506 6.76 5.16 0.10
C ILE A 506 8.02 6.00 0.40
N GLY A 507 9.06 5.93 -0.43
CA GLY A 507 10.25 6.76 -0.30
C GLY A 507 9.88 8.25 -0.38
N TRP A 508 9.04 8.62 -1.37
CA TRP A 508 8.51 9.98 -1.51
C TRP A 508 7.72 10.45 -0.29
N LEU A 509 6.86 9.60 0.28
CA LEU A 509 6.13 9.94 1.51
C LEU A 509 7.04 10.20 2.70
N CYS A 510 8.07 9.37 2.87
CA CYS A 510 9.06 9.52 3.94
C CYS A 510 9.85 10.83 3.81
N LEU A 511 10.27 11.19 2.59
CA LEU A 511 10.98 12.43 2.28
C LEU A 511 10.08 13.67 2.45
N LEU A 512 8.86 13.61 1.94
CA LEU A 512 7.82 14.65 2.12
C LEU A 512 7.56 14.90 3.61
N GLY A 513 7.32 13.84 4.38
CA GLY A 513 7.11 13.92 5.81
C GLY A 513 8.29 14.51 6.57
N LYS A 514 9.52 14.18 6.15
CA LYS A 514 10.75 14.71 6.76
C LYS A 514 10.86 16.22 6.55
N ALA A 515 10.58 16.70 5.34
CA ALA A 515 10.57 18.11 5.01
C ALA A 515 9.46 18.87 5.78
N MET A 516 8.23 18.36 5.78
CA MET A 516 7.11 18.92 6.56
C MET A 516 7.45 19.04 8.04
N THR A 517 8.02 17.99 8.64
CA THR A 517 8.37 17.94 10.07
C THR A 517 9.43 18.98 10.44
N ARG A 518 10.40 19.24 9.55
CA ARG A 518 11.44 20.26 9.77
C ARG A 518 10.89 21.68 9.59
N GLU A 519 10.14 21.93 8.52
CA GLU A 519 9.56 23.25 8.25
C GLU A 519 8.58 23.70 9.35
N PHE A 520 7.63 22.83 9.74
CA PHE A 520 6.74 23.12 10.87
C PHE A 520 7.49 23.17 12.21
N GLY A 521 8.49 22.31 12.39
CA GLY A 521 9.31 22.24 13.59
C GLY A 521 10.14 23.51 13.85
N GLU A 522 10.51 24.26 12.81
CA GLU A 522 11.28 25.51 12.88
C GLU A 522 10.63 26.51 13.85
N ALA A 523 9.31 26.69 13.76
CA ALA A 523 8.53 27.58 14.63
C ALA A 523 8.57 27.20 16.12
N TYR A 524 8.82 25.92 16.43
CA TYR A 524 8.95 25.40 17.80
C TYR A 524 10.41 25.20 18.22
N GLY A 525 11.38 25.60 17.40
CA GLY A 525 12.81 25.39 17.63
C GLY A 525 13.22 23.91 17.60
N TYR A 526 12.51 23.07 16.84
CA TYR A 526 12.81 21.64 16.70
C TYR A 526 14.16 21.42 16.00
N GLN A 527 15.03 20.60 16.60
CA GLN A 527 16.40 20.36 16.14
C GLN A 527 16.60 18.96 15.52
N GLY A 528 15.53 18.19 15.34
CA GLY A 528 15.61 16.81 14.84
C GLY A 528 16.53 15.95 15.71
N GLU A 529 17.46 15.25 15.07
CA GLU A 529 18.43 14.37 15.73
C GLU A 529 19.30 15.07 16.80
N LYS A 530 19.62 16.35 16.60
CA LYS A 530 20.50 17.10 17.51
C LYS A 530 19.83 17.38 18.87
N GLY A 531 18.49 17.36 18.93
CA GLY A 531 17.72 17.59 20.15
C GLY A 531 17.25 16.32 20.89
N LEU A 532 17.67 15.14 20.42
CA LEU A 532 17.24 13.85 20.97
C LEU A 532 17.60 13.66 22.44
N VAL A 533 16.65 13.17 23.24
CA VAL A 533 16.95 12.60 24.56
C VAL A 533 17.66 11.27 24.36
N GLN A 534 18.95 11.23 24.72
CA GLN A 534 19.74 10.00 24.63
C GLN A 534 19.19 8.93 25.57
N LYS A 535 19.11 7.68 25.08
CA LYS A 535 18.77 6.53 25.91
C LYS A 535 19.95 6.23 26.85
N PRO A 536 19.74 6.07 28.17
CA PRO A 536 20.80 5.65 29.07
C PRO A 536 21.45 4.34 28.62
N ASP A 537 22.78 4.33 28.54
CA ASP A 537 23.56 3.13 28.21
C ASP A 537 23.25 2.03 29.22
N GLN A 538 22.72 0.90 28.75
CA GLN A 538 22.34 -0.20 29.64
C GLN A 538 23.57 -0.82 30.34
N ASP A 539 24.76 -0.68 29.75
CA ASP A 539 26.01 -1.20 30.28
C ASP A 539 26.51 -0.47 31.54
N GLN A 540 26.11 0.79 31.76
CA GLN A 540 26.47 1.52 32.99
C GLN A 540 25.78 0.97 34.25
N HIS A 541 24.67 0.22 34.10
CA HIS A 541 24.05 -0.48 35.23
C HIS A 541 24.71 -1.84 35.51
N SER A 542 25.27 -2.50 34.49
CA SER A 542 25.97 -3.78 34.63
C SER A 542 27.30 -3.63 35.41
N SER A 543 28.05 -2.54 35.18
CA SER A 543 29.34 -2.31 35.84
C SER A 543 29.22 -2.05 37.36
N ARG A 544 28.15 -1.38 37.81
CA ARG A 544 27.93 -1.09 39.24
C ARG A 544 27.65 -2.35 40.08
N HIS A 545 27.06 -3.40 39.50
CA HIS A 545 26.86 -4.67 40.22
C HIS A 545 28.11 -5.56 40.23
N ALA A 546 29.00 -5.45 39.24
CA ALA A 546 30.25 -6.21 39.20
C ALA A 546 31.24 -5.77 40.29
N SER A 547 31.28 -4.47 40.62
CA SER A 547 32.20 -3.91 41.63
C SER A 547 31.77 -4.12 43.08
N ALA A 548 30.60 -4.70 43.34
CA ALA A 548 30.00 -4.82 44.67
C ALA A 548 30.01 -6.26 45.24
N ARG A 549 30.86 -7.15 44.69
CA ARG A 549 31.22 -8.39 45.39
C ARG A 549 32.38 -8.08 46.34
N PRO A 550 32.16 -8.03 47.68
CA PRO A 550 33.28 -7.94 48.61
C PRO A 550 34.14 -9.21 48.45
N SER A 551 35.44 -9.00 48.28
CA SER A 551 36.44 -10.07 48.27
C SER A 551 36.51 -10.71 49.66
N ALA A 552 35.66 -11.70 49.91
CA ALA A 552 35.69 -12.48 51.13
C ALA A 552 37.00 -13.29 51.17
N LEU A 553 37.89 -12.82 52.05
CA LEU A 553 39.04 -13.46 52.68
C LEU A 553 39.34 -14.91 52.25
N ARG A 554 40.60 -15.10 51.83
CA ARG A 554 41.33 -16.36 51.94
C ARG A 554 42.59 -16.13 52.76
#